data_AF-A0A7C2AM47-F1
#
_entry.id   AF-A0A7C2AM47-F1
#
_cell.length_a   1.000
_cell.length_b   1.000
_cell.length_c   1.000
_cell.angle_alpha   90.00
_cell.angle_beta   90.00
_cell.angle_gamma   90.00
#
_symmetry.space_group_name_H-M   'P 1'
#
loop_
_entity.id
_entity.type
_entity.pdbx_description
1 polymer ?
#
loop_
_entity_poly.entity_id
_entity_poly.type
_entity_poly.pdbx_seq_one_letter_code
_entity_poly.pdbx_strand_id
1 'polypeptide(L)'
;MRSPSAGKAFVEVVATKSVRGDLRFLIDGKEVGTKAIAAGSERPRLMQPVRTASFWGAWLYPAEDTLPANGPLAEVEFAYPDRDLGFLPGGEMGILIVFFLASLVFGAAVLKPLKIQI
;
A
#
# COMPACT_ATOMS: atom_id res chain seq x y z
N MET A 1 -11.46 -1.22 16.29
CA MET A 1 -12.45 -2.08 16.97
C MET A 1 -12.49 -3.43 16.25
N ARG A 2 -12.19 -4.54 16.92
CA ARG A 2 -12.25 -5.91 16.35
C ARG A 2 -13.63 -6.48 16.69
N SER A 3 -14.62 -6.33 15.80
CA SER A 3 -15.95 -6.93 15.97
C SER A 3 -16.14 -8.03 14.93
N PRO A 4 -16.50 -9.27 15.31
CA PRO A 4 -16.84 -10.33 14.35
C PRO A 4 -17.93 -9.93 13.35
N SER A 5 -18.85 -9.05 13.76
CA SER A 5 -19.92 -8.53 12.89
C SER A 5 -19.44 -7.60 11.79
N ALA A 6 -18.18 -7.13 11.83
CA ALA A 6 -17.62 -6.24 10.81
C ALA A 6 -17.09 -6.97 9.58
N GLY A 7 -17.07 -8.32 9.58
CA GLY A 7 -16.54 -9.12 8.47
C GLY A 7 -15.02 -8.95 8.26
N LYS A 8 -14.28 -8.53 9.29
CA LYS A 8 -12.82 -8.32 9.23
C LYS A 8 -12.08 -9.31 10.12
N ALA A 9 -11.01 -9.88 9.58
CA ALA A 9 -10.05 -10.70 10.33
C ALA A 9 -8.70 -10.00 10.34
N PHE A 10 -7.99 -10.08 11.48
CA PHE A 10 -6.65 -9.53 11.63
C PHE A 10 -5.72 -10.65 12.09
N VAL A 11 -4.64 -10.84 11.34
CA VAL A 11 -3.62 -11.84 11.63
C VAL A 11 -2.26 -11.15 11.58
N GLU A 12 -1.45 -11.35 12.62
CA GLU A 12 -0.07 -10.92 12.62
C GLU A 12 0.81 -12.05 12.04
N VAL A 13 1.66 -11.70 11.09
CA VAL A 13 2.58 -12.63 10.45
C VAL A 13 4.00 -12.13 10.65
N VAL A 14 4.82 -12.91 11.36
CA VAL A 14 6.23 -12.58 11.63
C VAL A 14 7.11 -13.47 10.78
N ALA A 15 7.85 -12.87 9.85
CA ALA A 15 8.84 -13.59 9.06
C ALA A 15 10.09 -13.89 9.91
N THR A 16 10.44 -15.16 10.06
CA THR A 16 11.66 -15.59 10.78
C THR A 16 12.91 -15.63 9.89
N LYS A 17 12.72 -15.48 8.58
CA LYS A 17 13.77 -15.43 7.55
C LYS A 17 13.30 -14.56 6.38
N SER A 18 14.25 -14.10 5.56
CA SER A 18 13.91 -13.44 4.30
C SER A 18 13.07 -14.36 3.41
N VAL A 19 12.01 -13.82 2.84
CA VAL A 19 11.08 -14.59 2.00
C VAL A 19 10.42 -13.69 0.98
N ARG A 20 10.23 -14.22 -0.23
CA ARG A 20 9.31 -13.70 -1.24
C ARG A 20 8.40 -14.85 -1.65
N GLY A 21 7.09 -14.62 -1.65
CA GLY A 21 6.13 -15.66 -2.01
C GLY A 21 4.70 -15.16 -1.84
N ASP A 22 3.77 -16.10 -1.76
CA ASP A 22 2.34 -15.79 -1.65
C ASP A 22 1.76 -16.35 -0.35
N LEU A 23 0.95 -15.55 0.34
CA LEU A 23 0.03 -16.05 1.35
C LEU A 23 -1.22 -16.56 0.65
N ARG A 24 -1.65 -17.77 0.98
CA ARG A 24 -2.90 -18.37 0.48
C ARG A 24 -3.97 -18.22 1.56
N PHE A 25 -5.13 -17.75 1.17
CA PHE A 25 -6.29 -17.63 2.06
C PHE A 25 -7.25 -18.77 1.79
N LEU A 26 -7.64 -19.46 2.86
CA LEU A 26 -8.63 -20.53 2.81
C LEU A 26 -9.85 -20.17 3.65
N ILE A 27 -11.04 -20.37 3.09
CA ILE A 27 -12.33 -20.30 3.80
C ILE A 27 -13.01 -21.64 3.59
N ASP A 28 -13.44 -22.27 4.69
CA ASP A 28 -14.03 -23.62 4.68
C ASP A 28 -13.19 -24.66 3.92
N GLY A 29 -11.85 -24.56 4.04
CA GLY A 29 -10.89 -25.45 3.39
C GLY A 29 -10.69 -25.21 1.88
N LYS A 30 -11.37 -24.22 1.29
CA LYS A 30 -11.20 -23.85 -0.13
C LYS A 30 -10.32 -22.61 -0.24
N GLU A 31 -9.40 -22.61 -1.19
CA GLU A 31 -8.63 -21.41 -1.51
C GLU A 31 -9.54 -20.34 -2.13
N VAL A 32 -9.47 -19.13 -1.58
CA VAL A 32 -10.31 -18.00 -1.99
C VAL A 32 -9.50 -16.83 -2.54
N GLY A 33 -8.18 -16.92 -2.47
CA GLY A 33 -7.27 -15.92 -3.00
C GLY A 33 -5.86 -16.06 -2.46
N THR A 34 -4.99 -15.23 -3.01
CA THR A 34 -3.58 -15.13 -2.63
C THR A 34 -3.18 -13.69 -2.36
N LYS A 35 -2.04 -13.46 -1.73
CA LYS A 35 -1.43 -12.14 -1.62
C LYS A 35 0.07 -12.27 -1.70
N ALA A 36 0.69 -11.53 -2.61
CA ALA A 36 2.15 -11.48 -2.68
C ALA A 36 2.70 -10.83 -1.41
N ILE A 37 3.74 -11.46 -0.85
CA ILE A 37 4.49 -10.99 0.30
C ILE A 37 5.99 -10.96 0.00
N ALA A 38 6.67 -10.00 0.62
CA ALA A 38 8.11 -10.03 0.75
C ALA A 38 8.52 -9.51 2.13
N ALA A 39 9.51 -10.17 2.74
CA ALA A 39 10.02 -9.81 4.05
C ALA A 39 11.53 -10.03 4.13
N GLY A 40 12.16 -9.37 5.10
CA GLY A 40 13.61 -9.41 5.31
C GLY A 40 14.37 -8.62 4.25
N SER A 41 15.38 -9.26 3.64
CA SER A 41 16.25 -8.64 2.63
C SER A 41 15.64 -8.63 1.22
N GLU A 42 14.46 -9.21 1.03
CA GLU A 42 13.77 -9.23 -0.27
C GLU A 42 13.24 -7.85 -0.64
N ARG A 43 13.59 -7.37 -1.83
CA ARG A 43 13.23 -6.04 -2.34
C ARG A 43 12.56 -6.17 -3.71
N PRO A 44 11.34 -6.73 -3.79
CA PRO A 44 10.66 -6.87 -5.08
C PRO A 44 10.42 -5.48 -5.69
N ARG A 45 10.56 -5.39 -7.02
CA ARG A 45 10.32 -4.15 -7.77
C ARG A 45 8.84 -3.78 -7.82
N LEU A 46 7.96 -4.78 -7.72
CA LEU A 46 6.51 -4.64 -7.70
C LEU A 46 5.99 -5.30 -6.42
N MET A 47 5.43 -4.48 -5.55
CA MET A 47 4.71 -4.92 -4.36
C MET A 47 3.73 -3.83 -3.96
N GLN A 48 2.58 -4.25 -3.44
CA GLN A 48 1.56 -3.33 -2.96
C GLN A 48 0.99 -3.80 -1.62
N PRO A 49 0.59 -2.85 -0.75
CA PRO A 49 0.04 -3.18 0.55
C PRO A 49 -1.37 -3.78 0.43
N VAL A 50 -2.16 -3.31 -0.55
CA VAL A 50 -3.58 -3.65 -0.68
C VAL A 50 -3.82 -4.44 -1.97
N ARG A 51 -4.62 -5.50 -1.87
CA ARG A 51 -5.21 -6.21 -2.99
C ARG A 51 -6.73 -6.21 -2.80
N THR A 52 -7.49 -5.77 -3.80
CA THR A 52 -8.93 -5.55 -3.67
C THR A 52 -9.71 -6.07 -4.88
N ALA A 53 -11.02 -6.29 -4.70
CA ALA A 53 -11.97 -6.55 -5.79
C ALA A 53 -12.51 -5.26 -6.43
N SER A 54 -12.32 -4.09 -5.79
CA SER A 54 -12.86 -2.80 -6.26
C SER A 54 -12.04 -2.20 -7.39
N PHE A 55 -12.72 -1.63 -8.41
CA PHE A 55 -12.07 -0.92 -9.51
C PHE A 55 -11.16 0.22 -9.03
N TRP A 56 -11.65 1.06 -8.11
CA TRP A 56 -10.88 2.22 -7.64
C TRP A 56 -9.64 1.82 -6.86
N GLY A 57 -9.74 0.79 -6.02
CA GLY A 57 -8.57 0.30 -5.31
C GLY A 57 -7.62 -0.48 -6.23
N ALA A 58 -8.12 -1.19 -7.26
CA ALA A 58 -7.28 -1.81 -8.28
C ALA A 58 -6.52 -0.79 -9.11
N TRP A 59 -7.13 0.37 -9.37
CA TRP A 59 -6.46 1.48 -10.04
C TRP A 59 -5.37 2.12 -9.17
N LEU A 60 -5.61 2.25 -7.87
CA LEU A 60 -4.63 2.75 -6.91
C LEU A 60 -3.50 1.74 -6.64
N TYR A 61 -3.83 0.45 -6.69
CA TYR A 61 -2.94 -0.68 -6.41
C TYR A 61 -2.94 -1.69 -7.58
N PRO A 62 -2.24 -1.38 -8.70
CA PRO A 62 -2.25 -2.20 -9.92
C PRO A 62 -1.13 -3.26 -10.00
N ALA A 63 -0.35 -3.48 -8.94
CA ALA A 63 0.81 -4.36 -8.97
C ALA A 63 0.48 -5.87 -8.89
N GLU A 64 -0.73 -6.22 -8.46
CA GLU A 64 -1.28 -7.58 -8.45
C GLU A 64 -2.65 -7.59 -9.13
N ASP A 65 -3.03 -8.74 -9.69
CA ASP A 65 -4.39 -8.95 -10.22
C ASP A 65 -5.44 -8.69 -9.15
N THR A 66 -6.62 -8.20 -9.55
CA THR A 66 -7.73 -7.96 -8.63
C THR A 66 -8.22 -9.26 -7.99
N LEU A 67 -8.86 -9.13 -6.82
CA LEU A 67 -9.62 -10.25 -6.25
C LEU A 67 -10.86 -10.53 -7.12
N PRO A 68 -11.34 -11.79 -7.19
CA PRO A 68 -12.56 -12.10 -7.91
C PRO A 68 -13.74 -11.27 -7.39
N ALA A 69 -14.45 -10.57 -8.28
CA ALA A 69 -15.54 -9.66 -7.90
C ALA A 69 -16.68 -10.34 -7.11
N ASN A 70 -16.96 -11.62 -7.40
CA ASN A 70 -17.97 -12.43 -6.69
C ASN A 70 -17.33 -13.38 -5.66
N GLY A 71 -16.07 -13.13 -5.29
CA GLY A 71 -15.34 -13.89 -4.29
C GLY A 71 -15.71 -13.50 -2.86
N PRO A 72 -15.34 -14.33 -1.87
CA PRO A 72 -15.68 -14.07 -0.46
C PRO A 72 -14.76 -13.03 0.20
N LEU A 73 -13.70 -12.58 -0.47
CA LEU A 73 -12.80 -11.53 0.00
C LEU A 73 -13.02 -10.25 -0.80
N ALA A 74 -13.40 -9.18 -0.12
CA ALA A 74 -13.48 -7.85 -0.74
C ALA A 74 -12.08 -7.20 -0.85
N GLU A 75 -11.24 -7.41 0.17
CA GLU A 75 -9.94 -6.74 0.31
C GLU A 75 -9.00 -7.55 1.20
N VAL A 76 -7.71 -7.49 0.89
CA VAL A 76 -6.61 -7.97 1.71
C VAL A 76 -5.58 -6.86 1.81
N GLU A 77 -5.30 -6.41 3.04
CA GLU A 77 -4.33 -5.37 3.34
C GLU A 77 -3.18 -5.95 4.17
N PHE A 78 -1.96 -5.58 3.80
CA PHE A 78 -0.75 -5.90 4.53
C PHE A 78 -0.05 -4.61 4.98
N ALA A 79 0.00 -4.42 6.30
CA ALA A 79 0.68 -3.28 6.90
C ALA A 79 2.19 -3.55 6.93
N TYR A 80 2.90 -3.07 5.92
CA TYR A 80 4.36 -3.08 5.92
C TYR A 80 4.90 -1.96 6.83
N PRO A 81 6.04 -2.18 7.50
CA PRO A 81 6.71 -1.10 8.21
C PRO A 81 7.09 -0.01 7.21
N ASP A 82 6.93 1.24 7.63
CA ASP A 82 7.38 2.38 6.85
C ASP A 82 8.88 2.26 6.56
N ARG A 83 9.25 2.66 5.35
CA ARG A 83 10.68 2.76 4.99
C ARG A 83 11.28 3.91 5.80
N ASP A 84 12.48 3.69 6.33
CA ASP A 84 13.29 4.77 6.88
C ASP A 84 13.69 5.73 5.75
N LEU A 85 13.15 6.95 5.78
CA LEU A 85 13.44 8.02 4.83
C LEU A 85 14.49 9.01 5.37
N GLY A 86 15.19 8.67 6.45
CA GLY A 86 16.17 9.53 7.09
C GLY A 86 15.51 10.76 7.72
N PHE A 87 15.86 11.95 7.22
CA PHE A 87 15.33 13.22 7.75
C PHE A 87 13.92 13.56 7.23
N LEU A 88 13.42 12.85 6.21
CA LEU A 88 12.09 13.10 5.66
C LEU A 88 11.02 12.38 6.49
N PRO A 89 9.83 12.99 6.70
CA PRO A 89 8.73 12.33 7.36
C PRO A 89 8.28 11.09 6.55
N GLY A 90 8.15 9.96 7.25
CA GLY A 90 7.67 8.69 6.69
C GLY A 90 6.16 8.69 6.42
N GLY A 91 5.69 7.60 5.80
CA GLY A 91 4.30 7.37 5.49
C GLY A 91 3.75 8.25 4.35
N GLU A 92 2.57 7.89 3.86
CA GLU A 92 1.91 8.54 2.72
C GLU A 92 1.71 10.04 2.95
N MET A 93 1.20 10.42 4.12
CA MET A 93 0.95 11.83 4.47
C MET A 93 2.22 12.66 4.61
N GLY A 94 3.31 12.09 5.14
CA GLY A 94 4.59 12.78 5.26
C GLY A 94 5.13 13.17 3.89
N ILE A 95 5.09 12.23 2.94
CA ILE A 95 5.51 12.45 1.56
C ILE A 95 4.64 13.50 0.88
N LEU A 96 3.31 13.44 1.04
CA LEU A 96 2.39 14.42 0.44
C LEU A 96 2.65 15.85 0.95
N ILE A 97 2.89 16.02 2.25
CA ILE A 97 3.21 17.33 2.83
C ILE A 97 4.53 17.86 2.28
N VAL A 98 5.57 17.03 2.22
CA VAL A 98 6.88 17.43 1.67
C VAL A 98 6.74 17.84 0.21
N PHE A 99 6.03 17.06 -0.60
CA PHE A 99 5.78 17.37 -2.00
C PHE A 99 5.01 18.69 -2.17
N PHE A 100 3.96 18.90 -1.37
CA PHE A 100 3.18 20.13 -1.39
C PHE A 100 4.04 21.36 -1.04
N LEU A 101 4.82 21.29 0.03
CA LEU A 101 5.70 22.39 0.43
C LEU A 101 6.79 22.65 -0.62
N ALA A 102 7.41 21.60 -1.15
CA ALA A 102 8.42 21.72 -2.20
C ALA A 102 7.84 22.36 -3.48
N SER A 103 6.62 22.00 -3.87
CA SER A 103 5.96 22.58 -5.04
C SER A 103 5.58 24.05 -4.84
N LEU A 104 5.15 24.46 -3.64
CA LEU A 104 4.94 25.86 -3.31
C LEU A 104 6.25 26.68 -3.39
N VAL A 105 7.32 26.17 -2.79
CA VAL A 105 8.65 26.82 -2.82
C VAL A 105 9.15 26.94 -4.26
N PHE A 106 9.03 25.88 -5.04
CA PHE A 106 9.43 25.88 -6.45
C PHE A 106 8.57 26.85 -7.27
N GLY A 107 7.25 26.84 -7.07
CA GLY A 107 6.34 27.79 -7.71
C GLY A 107 6.74 29.24 -7.43
N ALA A 108 6.98 29.60 -6.17
CA ALA A 108 7.43 30.93 -5.79
C ALA A 108 8.81 31.28 -6.40
N ALA A 109 9.75 30.32 -6.41
CA ALA A 109 11.08 30.49 -6.96
C ALA A 109 11.08 30.71 -8.48
N VAL A 110 10.10 30.15 -9.21
CA VAL A 110 9.93 30.34 -10.67
C VAL A 110 9.16 31.61 -11.00
N LEU A 111 8.15 31.99 -10.21
CA LEU A 111 7.36 33.21 -10.43
C LEU A 111 8.21 34.49 -10.28
N LYS A 112 9.12 34.51 -9.30
CA LYS A 112 9.98 35.67 -9.00
C LYS A 112 10.88 36.12 -10.17
N PRO A 113 11.64 35.24 -10.87
CA PRO A 113 12.46 35.63 -12.01
C PRO A 113 11.63 35.95 -13.26
N LEU A 114 10.45 35.35 -13.42
CA LEU A 114 9.61 35.56 -14.61
C LEU A 114 8.73 36.83 -14.53
N LYS A 115 8.73 37.54 -13.40
CA LYS A 115 7.92 38.75 -13.15
C LYS A 115 6.44 38.58 -13.52
N ILE A 116 5.91 37.36 -13.41
CA ILE A 116 4.50 37.08 -13.68
C ILE A 116 3.72 37.65 -12.50
N GLN A 117 3.11 38.81 -12.70
CA GLN A 117 2.13 39.38 -11.79
C GLN A 117 0.78 38.73 -12.12
N ILE A 118 0.15 38.12 -11.12
CA ILE A 118 -1.26 37.72 -11.19
C ILE A 118 -2.10 38.94 -10.81
#